data_AF-A0A3N5LLG7-F1
#
_entry.id   AF-A0A3N5LLG7-F1
#
_cell.length_a   1.000
_cell.length_b   1.000
_cell.length_c   1.000
_cell.angle_alpha   90.00
_cell.angle_beta   90.00
_cell.angle_gamma   90.00
#
_symmetry.space_group_name_H-M   'P 1'
#
loop_
_entity.id
_entity.type
_entity.pdbx_description
1 polymer ?
#
loop_
_entity_poly.entity_id
_entity_poly.type
_entity_poly.pdbx_seq_one_letter_code
_entity_poly.pdbx_strand_id
1 'polypeptide(L)'
;MNIPISYGYLLAATLAAGTIILFAIILRRQLAVRVAECPFPPDTHQVREHEFYTEFLMPLLVFERDYPSFIAILSLVVSRFPISRFTAHEEVRAALAFLREASFNGGNPKEISSVMCVIVNAFVNDPDVEYEFRLKLPDLLNKFLDEVSATATGWKVGTPG
;
A
#
# COMPACT_ATOMS: atom_id res chain seq x y z
N MET A 1 -11.85 24.95 -69.71
CA MET A 1 -10.88 23.88 -69.36
C MET A 1 -10.17 24.27 -68.08
N ASN A 2 -10.57 23.72 -66.92
CA ASN A 2 -10.02 24.03 -65.58
C ASN A 2 -9.33 22.81 -64.94
N ILE A 3 -8.47 22.13 -65.69
CA ILE A 3 -7.81 20.89 -65.26
C ILE A 3 -6.55 21.11 -64.38
N PRO A 4 -5.71 22.17 -64.54
CA PRO A 4 -4.45 22.24 -63.81
C PRO A 4 -4.61 22.68 -62.34
N ILE A 5 -5.71 23.35 -62.00
CA ILE A 5 -5.97 23.86 -60.65
C ILE A 5 -6.25 22.70 -59.68
N SER A 6 -6.97 21.67 -60.15
CA SER A 6 -7.37 20.52 -59.32
C SER A 6 -6.19 19.65 -58.86
N TYR A 7 -5.19 19.44 -59.72
CA TYR A 7 -3.98 18.68 -59.37
C TYR A 7 -3.10 19.41 -58.34
N GLY A 8 -3.02 20.74 -58.41
CA GLY A 8 -2.29 21.54 -57.42
C GLY A 8 -2.86 21.41 -56.01
N TYR A 9 -4.19 21.45 -55.89
CA TYR A 9 -4.87 21.25 -54.60
C TYR A 9 -4.70 19.82 -54.07
N LEU A 10 -4.73 18.82 -54.95
CA LEU A 10 -4.58 17.41 -54.56
C LEU A 10 -3.15 17.12 -54.07
N LEU A 11 -2.15 17.72 -54.73
CA LEU A 11 -0.75 17.62 -54.32
C LEU A 11 -0.49 18.38 -52.99
N ALA A 12 -1.09 19.56 -52.82
CA ALA A 12 -1.03 20.29 -51.55
C ALA A 12 -1.71 19.54 -50.39
N ALA A 13 -2.86 18.91 -50.64
CA ALA A 13 -3.60 18.13 -49.64
C ALA A 13 -2.82 16.89 -49.18
N THR A 14 -2.18 16.17 -50.10
CA THR A 14 -1.36 15.00 -49.77
C THR A 14 -0.11 15.36 -48.97
N LEU A 15 0.56 16.47 -49.31
CA LEU A 15 1.69 16.99 -48.53
C LEU A 15 1.26 17.41 -47.13
N ALA A 16 0.12 18.11 -47.00
CA ALA A 16 -0.43 18.50 -45.70
C ALA A 16 -0.83 17.29 -44.84
N ALA A 17 -1.43 16.26 -45.44
CA ALA A 17 -1.75 15.02 -44.74
C ALA A 17 -0.47 14.30 -44.26
N GLY A 18 0.56 14.26 -45.10
CA GLY A 18 1.86 13.68 -44.76
C GLY A 18 2.54 14.39 -43.58
N THR A 19 2.50 15.73 -43.54
CA THR A 19 3.08 16.51 -42.44
C THR A 19 2.30 16.33 -41.14
N ILE A 20 0.97 16.22 -41.19
CA ILE A 20 0.13 15.95 -40.01
C ILE A 20 0.45 14.56 -39.43
N ILE A 21 0.60 13.54 -40.28
CA ILE A 21 0.96 12.19 -39.83
C ILE A 21 2.37 12.18 -39.21
N LEU A 22 3.33 12.83 -39.85
CA LEU A 22 4.69 12.95 -39.32
C LEU A 22 4.69 13.68 -37.97
N PHE A 23 3.94 14.77 -37.84
CA PHE A 23 3.78 15.51 -36.61
C PHE A 23 3.14 14.65 -35.51
N ALA A 24 2.09 13.89 -35.84
CA ALA A 24 1.45 12.97 -34.89
C ALA A 24 2.40 11.85 -34.43
N ILE A 25 3.27 11.33 -35.31
CA ILE A 25 4.29 10.33 -34.94
C ILE A 25 5.35 10.95 -34.02
N ILE A 26 5.83 12.16 -34.32
CA ILE A 26 6.81 12.87 -33.48
C ILE A 26 6.19 13.19 -32.11
N LEU A 27 4.94 13.66 -32.08
CA LEU A 27 4.22 13.96 -30.85
C LEU A 27 4.01 12.69 -30.01
N ARG A 28 3.62 11.57 -30.63
CA ARG A 28 3.52 10.27 -29.96
C ARG A 28 4.87 9.77 -29.46
N ARG A 29 5.96 9.98 -30.20
CA ARG A 29 7.32 9.65 -29.75
C ARG A 29 7.74 10.50 -28.56
N GLN A 30 7.51 11.81 -28.61
CA GLN A 30 7.78 12.73 -27.51
C GLN A 30 6.93 12.37 -26.28
N LEU A 31 5.66 12.02 -26.46
CA LEU A 31 4.78 11.58 -25.38
C LEU A 31 5.23 10.21 -24.80
N ALA A 32 5.64 9.27 -25.65
CA ALA A 32 6.17 7.98 -25.21
C ALA A 32 7.50 8.12 -24.47
N VAL A 33 8.37 9.05 -24.89
CA VAL A 33 9.61 9.40 -24.18
C VAL A 33 9.28 10.07 -22.84
N ARG A 34 8.28 10.97 -22.80
CA ARG A 34 7.79 11.59 -21.55
C ARG A 34 7.14 10.58 -20.59
N VAL A 35 6.55 9.51 -21.09
CA VAL A 35 6.01 8.40 -20.29
C VAL A 35 7.12 7.44 -19.83
N ALA A 36 8.22 7.33 -20.58
CA ALA A 36 9.41 6.60 -20.18
C ALA A 36 10.30 7.36 -19.16
N GLU A 37 10.08 8.67 -19.01
CA GLU A 37 10.68 9.52 -17.97
C GLU A 37 9.76 9.71 -16.76
N CYS A 38 8.91 8.74 -16.43
CA CYS A 38 8.63 8.51 -15.02
C CYS A 38 9.92 7.93 -14.44
N PRO A 39 10.70 8.67 -13.62
CA PRO A 39 11.79 8.04 -12.93
C PRO A 39 11.13 7.10 -11.93
N PHE A 40 11.07 5.80 -12.25
CA PHE A 40 11.05 4.82 -11.18
C PHE A 40 12.29 5.16 -10.35
N PRO A 41 12.14 5.60 -9.08
CA PRO A 41 13.29 5.89 -8.26
C PRO A 41 14.13 4.60 -8.24
N PRO A 42 15.46 4.72 -8.43
CA PRO A 42 16.33 3.55 -8.42
C PRO A 42 16.07 2.75 -7.14
N ASP A 43 16.27 1.42 -7.20
CA ASP A 43 15.97 0.37 -6.21
C ASP A 43 16.39 0.59 -4.73
N THR A 44 16.80 1.80 -4.37
CA THR A 44 16.90 2.34 -3.01
C THR A 44 15.62 2.20 -2.17
N HIS A 45 14.43 2.21 -2.79
CA HIS A 45 13.17 1.96 -2.07
C HIS A 45 13.07 0.52 -1.56
N GLN A 46 13.47 -0.47 -2.36
CA GLN A 46 13.42 -1.88 -1.95
C GLN A 46 14.37 -2.18 -0.78
N VAL A 47 15.57 -1.59 -0.76
CA VAL A 47 16.54 -1.80 0.33
C VAL A 47 16.00 -1.25 1.65
N ARG A 48 15.42 -0.04 1.62
CA ARG A 48 14.87 0.61 2.81
C ARG A 48 13.59 -0.06 3.32
N GLU A 49 12.80 -0.67 2.43
CA GLU A 49 11.63 -1.47 2.79
C GLU A 49 12.00 -2.84 3.38
N HIS A 50 13.11 -3.45 2.92
CA HIS A 50 13.61 -4.71 3.47
C HIS A 50 14.21 -4.54 4.88
N GLU A 51 14.92 -3.43 5.13
CA GLU A 51 15.35 -3.05 6.48
C GLU A 51 14.14 -2.82 7.40
N PHE A 52 13.07 -2.19 6.91
CA PHE A 52 11.85 -1.98 7.69
C PHE A 52 11.14 -3.30 8.03
N TYR A 53 11.08 -4.24 7.08
CA TYR A 53 10.52 -5.58 7.29
C TYR A 53 11.26 -6.34 8.41
N THR A 54 12.58 -6.27 8.42
CA THR A 54 13.40 -6.97 9.42
C THR A 54 13.41 -6.24 10.76
N GLU A 55 13.33 -4.91 10.77
CA GLU A 55 13.39 -4.13 12.01
C GLU A 55 12.05 -4.07 12.77
N PHE A 56 10.93 -3.97 12.04
CA PHE A 56 9.61 -3.74 12.66
C PHE A 56 8.66 -4.93 12.53
N LEU A 57 8.74 -5.73 11.47
CA LEU A 57 7.77 -6.79 11.21
C LEU A 57 8.15 -8.11 11.90
N MET A 58 9.44 -8.46 11.87
CA MET A 58 9.97 -9.67 12.52
C MET A 58 9.68 -9.74 14.03
N PRO A 59 9.86 -8.67 14.83
CA PRO A 59 9.55 -8.73 16.27
C PRO A 59 8.05 -8.94 16.53
N LEU A 60 7.18 -8.47 15.63
CA LEU A 60 5.73 -8.59 15.79
C LEU A 60 5.22 -10.02 15.59
N LEU A 61 6.00 -10.90 14.96
CA LEU A 61 5.64 -12.32 14.81
C LEU A 61 5.45 -13.03 16.16
N VAL A 62 6.01 -12.50 17.25
CA VAL A 62 5.75 -13.01 18.61
C VAL A 62 4.26 -12.98 18.95
N PHE A 63 3.50 -12.04 18.37
CA PHE A 63 2.06 -11.92 18.58
C PHE A 63 1.22 -12.81 17.67
N GLU A 64 1.82 -13.56 16.73
CA GLU A 64 1.08 -14.44 15.81
C GLU A 64 0.26 -15.50 16.56
N ARG A 65 0.74 -15.95 17.73
CA ARG A 65 0.05 -16.94 18.55
C ARG A 65 -1.26 -16.41 19.16
N ASP A 66 -1.24 -15.17 19.64
CA ASP A 66 -2.36 -14.58 20.39
C ASP A 66 -3.26 -13.71 19.50
N TYR A 67 -2.69 -13.15 18.41
CA TYR A 67 -3.36 -12.26 17.45
C TYR A 67 -2.99 -12.62 15.99
N PRO A 68 -3.31 -13.84 15.51
CA PRO A 68 -2.97 -14.26 14.15
C PRO A 68 -3.62 -13.39 13.08
N SER A 69 -4.83 -12.88 13.33
CA SER A 69 -5.53 -12.03 12.35
C SER A 69 -4.85 -10.66 12.20
N PHE A 70 -4.24 -10.12 13.27
CA PHE A 70 -3.44 -8.89 13.18
C PHE A 70 -2.25 -9.08 12.24
N ILE A 71 -1.49 -10.16 12.41
CA ILE A 71 -0.32 -10.46 11.56
C ILE A 71 -0.73 -10.72 10.12
N ALA A 72 -1.88 -11.39 9.90
CA ALA A 72 -2.44 -11.60 8.57
C ALA A 72 -2.81 -10.28 7.89
N ILE A 73 -3.48 -9.35 8.59
CA ILE A 73 -3.80 -8.02 8.07
C ILE A 73 -2.53 -7.25 7.74
N LEU A 74 -1.57 -7.23 8.66
CA LEU A 74 -0.32 -6.49 8.50
C LEU A 74 0.50 -7.04 7.32
N SER A 75 0.61 -8.36 7.19
CA SER A 75 1.27 -9.02 6.05
C SER A 75 0.54 -8.74 4.73
N LEU A 76 -0.79 -8.75 4.74
CA LEU A 76 -1.60 -8.47 3.56
C LEU A 76 -1.40 -7.05 3.06
N VAL A 77 -1.48 -6.06 3.96
CA VAL A 77 -1.34 -4.64 3.61
C VAL A 77 0.08 -4.33 3.16
N VAL A 78 1.10 -4.76 3.90
CA VAL A 78 2.51 -4.44 3.59
C VAL A 78 2.98 -5.15 2.31
N SER A 79 2.34 -6.26 1.90
CA SER A 79 2.65 -6.93 0.62
C SER A 79 2.31 -6.09 -0.62
N ARG A 80 1.42 -5.09 -0.49
CA ARG A 80 0.92 -4.28 -1.61
C ARG A 80 1.16 -2.78 -1.42
N PHE A 81 1.28 -2.33 -0.19
CA PHE A 81 1.45 -0.93 0.15
C PHE A 81 2.73 -0.73 0.95
N PRO A 82 3.57 0.25 0.58
CA PRO A 82 4.79 0.52 1.32
C PRO A 82 4.45 1.04 2.71
N ILE A 83 5.03 0.44 3.74
CA ILE A 83 4.72 0.81 5.13
C ILE A 83 5.08 2.27 5.46
N SER A 84 6.01 2.84 4.69
CA SER A 84 6.40 4.25 4.77
C SER A 84 5.19 5.19 4.67
N ARG A 85 4.19 4.84 3.87
CA ARG A 85 2.92 5.57 3.72
C ARG A 85 2.19 5.70 5.06
N PHE A 86 2.11 4.63 5.82
CA PHE A 86 1.40 4.62 7.10
C PHE A 86 2.25 5.21 8.22
N THR A 87 3.56 4.98 8.21
CA THR A 87 4.49 5.58 9.20
C THR A 87 4.67 7.09 9.06
N ALA A 88 4.15 7.71 8.00
CA ALA A 88 4.03 9.17 7.90
C ALA A 88 3.13 9.71 9.01
N HIS A 89 2.12 8.94 9.43
CA HIS A 89 1.30 9.23 10.60
C HIS A 89 2.06 8.90 11.89
N GLU A 90 2.21 9.90 12.76
CA GLU A 90 2.92 9.76 14.02
C GLU A 90 2.32 8.68 14.92
N GLU A 91 1.00 8.55 14.93
CA GLU A 91 0.25 7.55 15.69
C GLU A 91 0.65 6.12 15.32
N VAL A 92 0.73 5.82 14.01
CA VAL A 92 1.12 4.49 13.51
C VAL A 92 2.57 4.20 13.84
N ARG A 93 3.45 5.21 13.72
CA ARG A 93 4.87 5.07 14.04
C ARG A 93 5.08 4.79 15.53
N ALA A 94 4.39 5.53 16.40
CA ALA A 94 4.42 5.32 17.85
C ALA A 94 3.86 3.94 18.23
N ALA A 95 2.76 3.52 17.58
CA ALA A 95 2.16 2.22 17.80
C ALA A 95 3.10 1.06 17.42
N LEU A 96 3.78 1.14 16.28
CA LEU A 96 4.76 0.14 15.86
C LEU A 96 5.97 0.09 16.80
N ALA A 97 6.45 1.24 17.27
CA ALA A 97 7.55 1.31 18.25
C ALA A 97 7.14 0.67 19.58
N PHE A 98 5.93 0.95 20.07
CA PHE A 98 5.39 0.34 21.28
C PHE A 98 5.25 -1.18 21.15
N LEU A 99 4.67 -1.67 20.05
CA LEU A 99 4.53 -3.11 19.85
C LEU A 99 5.88 -3.82 19.70
N ARG A 100 6.87 -3.17 19.09
CA ARG A 100 8.24 -3.68 19.07
C ARG A 100 8.80 -3.81 20.48
N GLU A 101 8.68 -2.78 21.31
CA GLU A 101 9.16 -2.86 22.70
C GLU A 101 8.42 -3.94 23.50
N ALA A 102 7.10 -4.02 23.36
CA ALA A 102 6.27 -5.05 23.99
C ALA A 102 6.63 -6.47 23.52
N SER A 103 7.11 -6.64 22.28
CA SER A 103 7.54 -7.95 21.78
C SER A 103 8.81 -8.47 22.48
N PHE A 104 9.67 -7.58 22.97
CA PHE A 104 10.91 -7.94 23.67
C PHE A 104 10.72 -8.03 25.19
N ASN A 105 9.99 -7.07 25.77
CA ASN A 105 9.87 -6.93 27.22
C ASN A 105 8.59 -7.58 27.78
N GLY A 106 7.70 -8.05 26.91
CA GLY A 106 6.32 -8.35 27.28
C GLY A 106 5.54 -7.06 27.54
N GLY A 107 4.22 -7.16 27.56
CA GLY A 107 3.36 -6.01 27.82
C GLY A 107 1.98 -6.44 28.27
N ASN A 108 1.18 -5.47 28.73
CA ASN A 108 -0.20 -5.72 29.09
C ASN A 108 -1.02 -6.05 27.83
N PRO A 109 -1.71 -7.21 27.76
CA PRO A 109 -2.49 -7.61 26.59
C PRO A 109 -3.55 -6.59 26.17
N LYS A 110 -4.11 -5.83 27.13
CA LYS A 110 -5.08 -4.76 26.85
C LYS A 110 -4.46 -3.56 26.15
N GLU A 111 -3.25 -3.19 26.54
CA GLU A 111 -2.52 -2.09 25.90
C GLU A 111 -2.03 -2.53 24.52
N ILE A 112 -1.51 -3.75 24.40
CA ILE A 112 -1.07 -4.34 23.12
C ILE A 112 -2.23 -4.36 22.11
N SER A 113 -3.38 -4.93 22.49
CA SER A 113 -4.57 -4.96 21.61
C SER A 113 -5.08 -3.57 21.26
N SER A 114 -5.09 -2.63 22.21
CA SER A 114 -5.46 -1.24 21.93
C SER A 114 -4.54 -0.60 20.90
N VAL A 115 -3.23 -0.83 20.98
CA VAL A 115 -2.23 -0.30 20.04
C VAL A 115 -2.33 -0.99 18.67
N MET A 116 -2.61 -2.29 18.63
CA MET A 116 -2.90 -3.01 17.38
C MET A 116 -4.12 -2.42 16.68
N CYS A 117 -5.17 -2.06 17.42
CA CYS A 117 -6.36 -1.41 16.86
C CYS A 117 -6.04 -0.08 16.19
N VAL A 118 -5.10 0.72 16.72
CA VAL A 118 -4.67 1.98 16.09
C VAL A 118 -4.08 1.72 14.70
N ILE A 119 -3.23 0.70 14.57
CA ILE A 119 -2.62 0.32 13.29
C ILE A 119 -3.67 -0.21 12.31
N VAL A 120 -4.53 -1.13 12.75
CA VAL A 120 -5.58 -1.70 11.91
C VAL A 120 -6.56 -0.61 11.46
N ASN A 121 -6.92 0.32 12.34
CA ASN A 121 -7.78 1.45 12.00
C ASN A 121 -7.14 2.37 10.95
N ALA A 122 -5.82 2.60 11.03
CA ALA A 122 -5.11 3.36 10.00
C ALA A 122 -5.14 2.66 8.63
N PHE A 123 -5.11 1.32 8.60
CA PHE A 123 -5.21 0.56 7.35
C PHE A 123 -6.63 0.55 6.79
N VAL A 124 -7.65 0.37 7.63
CA VAL A 124 -9.06 0.31 7.17
C VAL A 124 -9.55 1.68 6.68
N ASN A 125 -9.08 2.78 7.27
CA ASN A 125 -9.45 4.12 6.84
C ASN A 125 -8.68 4.60 5.60
N ASP A 126 -7.72 3.82 5.09
CA ASP A 126 -7.02 4.15 3.86
C ASP A 126 -7.87 3.70 2.64
N PRO A 127 -8.30 4.64 1.77
CA PRO A 127 -9.23 4.33 0.68
C PRO A 127 -8.63 3.37 -0.36
N ASP A 128 -7.30 3.36 -0.54
CA ASP A 128 -6.65 2.46 -1.49
C ASP A 128 -6.59 1.04 -0.92
N VAL A 129 -6.33 0.91 0.39
CA VAL A 129 -6.32 -0.38 1.10
C VAL A 129 -7.72 -0.98 1.15
N GLU A 130 -8.73 -0.17 1.46
CA GLU A 130 -10.13 -0.58 1.46
C GLU A 130 -10.55 -1.08 0.08
N TYR A 131 -10.21 -0.34 -0.98
CA TYR A 131 -10.57 -0.71 -2.34
C TYR A 131 -9.90 -2.02 -2.80
N GLU A 132 -8.59 -2.16 -2.56
CA GLU A 132 -7.80 -3.32 -2.99
C GLU A 132 -8.21 -4.60 -2.25
N PHE A 133 -8.49 -4.49 -0.94
CA PHE A 133 -8.77 -5.64 -0.08
C PHE A 133 -10.22 -5.79 0.37
N ARG A 134 -11.17 -5.08 -0.26
CA ARG A 134 -12.61 -5.09 0.07
C ARG A 134 -13.24 -6.46 0.31
N LEU A 135 -12.74 -7.52 -0.34
CA LEU A 135 -13.27 -8.88 -0.23
C LEU A 135 -12.66 -9.69 0.92
N LYS A 136 -11.45 -9.34 1.40
CA LYS A 136 -10.70 -10.13 2.39
C LYS A 136 -10.54 -9.40 3.73
N LEU A 137 -10.44 -8.07 3.68
CA LEU A 137 -10.23 -7.23 4.84
C LEU A 137 -11.37 -7.31 5.87
N PRO A 138 -12.67 -7.33 5.48
CA PRO A 138 -13.75 -7.43 6.45
C PRO A 138 -13.73 -8.74 7.26
N ASP A 139 -13.45 -9.86 6.60
CA ASP A 139 -13.38 -11.17 7.26
C ASP A 139 -12.21 -11.25 8.24
N LEU A 140 -11.05 -10.70 7.87
CA LEU A 140 -9.88 -10.63 8.75
C LEU A 140 -10.09 -9.65 9.91
N LEU A 141 -10.75 -8.53 9.66
CA LEU A 141 -11.07 -7.54 10.68
C LEU A 141 -12.02 -8.12 11.73
N ASN A 142 -13.06 -8.83 11.32
CA ASN A 142 -13.99 -9.49 12.24
C ASN A 142 -13.27 -10.50 13.14
N LYS A 143 -12.40 -11.34 12.57
CA LYS A 143 -11.60 -12.29 13.35
C LYS A 143 -10.64 -11.59 14.32
N PHE A 144 -10.03 -10.49 13.90
CA PHE A 144 -9.18 -9.69 14.79
C PHE A 144 -9.99 -9.09 15.96
N LEU A 145 -11.19 -8.57 15.71
CA LEU A 145 -12.06 -8.05 16.77
C LEU A 145 -12.50 -9.15 17.73
N ASP A 146 -12.79 -10.35 17.23
CA ASP A 146 -13.09 -11.53 18.06
C ASP A 146 -11.89 -11.89 18.95
N GLU A 147 -10.67 -11.93 18.41
CA GLU A 147 -9.41 -12.18 19.15
C GLU A 147 -9.18 -11.15 20.27
N VAL A 148 -9.38 -9.87 19.98
CA VAL A 148 -9.26 -8.78 20.96
C VAL A 148 -10.28 -8.94 22.08
N SER A 149 -11.53 -9.28 21.74
CA SER A 149 -12.60 -9.49 22.72
C SER A 149 -12.38 -10.73 23.61
N ALA A 150 -11.83 -11.81 23.04
CA ALA A 150 -11.48 -13.03 23.76
C ALA A 150 -10.31 -12.79 24.73
N THR A 151 -9.31 -12.00 24.31
CA THR A 151 -8.16 -11.68 25.16
C THR A 151 -8.54 -10.75 26.32
N ALA A 152 -9.50 -9.85 26.10
CA ALA A 152 -10.05 -8.99 27.14
C ALA A 152 -10.82 -9.76 28.22
N THR A 153 -11.36 -10.94 27.89
CA THR A 153 -12.15 -11.80 28.80
C THR A 153 -11.33 -12.94 29.43
N GLY A 154 -10.25 -13.40 28.77
CA GLY A 154 -9.36 -14.46 29.26
C GLY A 154 -8.59 -14.13 30.56
N TRP A 155 -8.45 -12.85 30.93
CA TRP A 155 -7.80 -12.44 32.19
C TRP A 155 -8.64 -12.76 33.44
N LYS A 156 -9.92 -13.14 33.31
CA LYS A 156 -10.79 -13.45 34.47
C LYS A 156 -10.81 -14.92 34.91
N VAL A 157 -10.03 -15.82 34.29
CA VAL A 157 -10.00 -17.24 34.70
C VAL A 157 -8.62 -17.61 35.26
N GLY A 158 -8.28 -16.94 36.37
CA GLY A 158 -7.28 -17.41 37.32
C GLY A 158 -7.94 -17.47 38.69
N THR A 159 -8.73 -18.52 38.93
CA THR A 159 -9.24 -18.83 40.27
C THR A 159 -8.08 -19.23 41.18
N PRO A 160 -8.06 -18.77 42.45
CA PRO A 160 -7.10 -19.22 43.44
C PRO A 160 -7.45 -20.65 43.86
N GLY A 161 -6.42 -21.50 43.96
CA GLY A 161 -6.46 -22.79 44.63
C GLY A 161 -5.47 -22.79 45.77
#